data_AF-A0A536NJD4-F1
#
_entry.id   AF-A0A536NJD4-F1
#
_cell.length_a   1.000
_cell.length_b   1.000
_cell.length_c   1.000
_cell.angle_alpha   90.00
_cell.angle_beta   90.00
_cell.angle_gamma   90.00
#
_symmetry.space_group_name_H-M   'P 1'
#
loop_
_entity.id
_entity.type
_entity.pdbx_description
1 polymer ?
#
loop_
_entity_poly.entity_id
_entity_poly.type
_entity_poly.pdbx_seq_one_letter_code
_entity_poly.pdbx_strand_id
1 'polypeptide(L)'
;MRQLRSAGVDILVSALPPDEAAGLGLADQARLAGDAGLEFVSIPIPDAGTPEPAAVGDALDLLARAVQDGRSVAIHCRAGVGRSPMLVAAILALGGREPDAAWQLVVAARGYPVPDNDEQRRWVTAFMATRAESLRGRAAP
;
A
#
# COMPACT_ATOMS: atom_id res chain seq x y z
N MET A 1 -11.96 6.86 11.80
CA MET A 1 -12.13 5.39 11.92
C MET A 1 -13.57 4.93 11.72
N ARG A 2 -14.55 5.35 12.56
CA ARG A 2 -15.97 4.91 12.38
C ARG A 2 -16.54 5.19 10.98
N GLN A 3 -16.23 6.36 10.41
CA GLN A 3 -16.64 6.70 9.04
C GLN A 3 -16.03 5.78 7.97
N LEU A 4 -14.77 5.35 8.14
CA LEU A 4 -14.14 4.38 7.24
C LEU A 4 -14.87 3.04 7.32
N ARG A 5 -15.15 2.57 8.55
CA ARG A 5 -15.89 1.33 8.75
C ARG A 5 -17.29 1.40 8.13
N SER A 6 -18.02 2.50 8.32
CA SER A 6 -19.34 2.67 7.70
C SER A 6 -19.30 2.78 6.18
N ALA A 7 -18.17 3.22 5.61
CA ALA A 7 -17.94 3.21 4.17
C ALA A 7 -17.51 1.82 3.64
N GLY A 8 -17.50 0.80 4.49
CA GLY A 8 -17.19 -0.58 4.13
C GLY A 8 -15.70 -0.89 4.12
N VAL A 9 -14.83 -0.05 4.67
CA VAL A 9 -13.40 -0.37 4.82
C VAL A 9 -13.23 -1.51 5.83
N ASP A 10 -12.40 -2.48 5.48
CA ASP A 10 -12.02 -3.60 6.34
C ASP A 10 -10.60 -3.46 6.89
N ILE A 11 -9.68 -2.94 6.07
CA ILE A 11 -8.26 -2.79 6.42
C ILE A 11 -7.83 -1.35 6.22
N LEU A 12 -7.18 -0.77 7.23
CA LEU A 12 -6.47 0.51 7.15
C LEU A 12 -4.96 0.25 7.09
N VAL A 13 -4.32 0.75 6.05
CA VAL A 13 -2.86 0.69 5.87
C VAL A 13 -2.26 2.08 6.06
N SER A 14 -1.28 2.20 6.94
CA SER A 14 -0.50 3.43 7.14
C SER A 14 0.89 3.30 6.54
N ALA A 15 1.25 4.24 5.67
CA ALA A 15 2.60 4.36 5.10
C ALA A 15 3.52 5.31 5.87
N LEU A 16 3.07 5.81 7.04
CA LEU A 16 3.80 6.77 7.85
C LEU A 16 4.83 6.07 8.75
N PRO A 17 6.08 6.56 8.81
CA PRO A 17 6.99 6.28 9.91
C PRO A 17 6.36 6.64 11.27
N PRO A 18 6.67 5.92 12.37
CA PRO A 18 6.04 6.14 13.67
C PRO A 18 6.20 7.55 14.24
N ASP A 19 7.36 8.17 14.04
CA ASP A 19 7.67 9.54 14.43
C ASP A 19 6.87 10.57 13.62
N GLU A 20 6.73 10.37 12.31
CA GLU A 20 5.86 11.19 11.45
C GLU A 20 4.39 11.06 11.88
N ALA A 21 3.93 9.83 12.15
CA ALA A 21 2.58 9.60 12.65
C ALA A 21 2.33 10.30 13.99
N ALA A 22 3.29 10.25 14.92
CA ALA A 22 3.20 10.95 16.20
C ALA A 22 3.13 12.47 16.02
N GLY A 23 3.97 13.04 15.15
CA GLY A 23 3.96 14.47 14.84
C GLY A 23 2.65 14.97 14.21
N LEU A 24 1.89 14.07 13.57
CA LEU A 24 0.58 14.36 12.99
C LEU A 24 -0.60 14.04 13.92
N GLY A 25 -0.34 13.62 15.17
CA GLY A 25 -1.40 13.21 16.11
C GLY A 25 -2.06 11.88 15.75
N LEU A 26 -1.38 11.03 14.96
CA LEU A 26 -1.85 9.73 14.48
C LEU A 26 -1.17 8.55 15.19
N ALA A 27 -0.48 8.77 16.31
CA ALA A 27 0.17 7.69 17.07
C ALA A 27 -0.79 6.56 17.46
N ASP A 28 -2.04 6.92 17.82
CA ASP A 28 -3.07 5.99 18.28
C ASP A 28 -3.89 5.33 17.15
N GLN A 29 -3.53 5.56 15.88
CA GLN A 29 -4.34 5.11 14.74
C GLN A 29 -4.59 3.59 14.73
N ALA A 30 -3.62 2.78 15.18
CA ALA A 30 -3.77 1.33 15.24
C ALA A 30 -4.84 0.92 16.25
N ARG A 31 -4.80 1.50 17.46
CA ARG A 31 -5.81 1.27 18.50
C ARG A 31 -7.19 1.75 18.04
N LEU A 32 -7.27 2.97 17.50
CA LEU A 32 -8.53 3.55 17.03
C LEU A 32 -9.14 2.79 15.85
N ALA A 33 -8.31 2.19 14.99
CA ALA A 33 -8.75 1.31 13.92
C ALA A 33 -9.36 0.03 14.50
N GLY A 34 -8.66 -0.63 15.42
CA GLY A 34 -9.15 -1.82 16.14
C GLY A 34 -10.46 -1.56 16.89
N ASP A 35 -10.55 -0.46 17.63
CA ASP A 35 -11.77 -0.03 18.35
C ASP A 35 -12.97 0.20 17.40
N ALA A 36 -12.71 0.48 16.12
CA ALA A 36 -13.72 0.64 15.08
C ALA A 36 -13.99 -0.63 14.26
N GLY A 37 -13.34 -1.76 14.61
CA GLY A 37 -13.47 -3.02 13.89
C GLY A 37 -12.72 -3.07 12.55
N LEU A 38 -11.66 -2.28 12.41
CA LEU A 38 -10.76 -2.29 11.25
C LEU A 38 -9.49 -3.07 11.59
N GLU A 39 -9.00 -3.85 10.64
CA GLU A 39 -7.63 -4.36 10.69
C GLU A 39 -6.66 -3.20 10.39
N PHE A 40 -5.53 -3.15 11.09
CA PHE A 40 -4.51 -2.12 10.88
C PHE A 40 -3.20 -2.73 10.43
N VAL A 41 -2.64 -2.21 9.35
CA VAL A 41 -1.34 -2.62 8.79
C VAL A 41 -0.41 -1.41 8.71
N SER A 42 0.81 -1.55 9.23
CA SER A 42 1.83 -0.51 9.16
C SER A 42 2.91 -0.91 8.17
N ILE A 43 3.13 -0.06 7.15
CA ILE A 43 4.20 -0.21 6.16
C ILE A 43 4.99 1.11 6.16
N PRO A 44 5.88 1.36 7.13
CA PRO A 44 6.53 2.64 7.26
C PRO A 44 7.47 2.89 6.08
N ILE A 45 7.27 4.00 5.36
CA ILE A 45 8.10 4.40 4.22
C ILE A 45 8.60 5.82 4.48
N PRO A 46 9.93 6.06 4.47
CA PRO A 46 10.50 7.41 4.58
C PRO A 46 9.85 8.37 3.58
N ASP A 47 9.68 9.63 3.96
CA ASP A 47 9.03 10.59 3.08
C ASP A 47 9.78 10.75 1.75
N ALA A 48 9.03 10.86 0.66
CA ALA A 48 9.52 10.80 -0.72
C ALA A 48 10.34 9.54 -1.12
N GLY A 49 10.54 8.58 -0.22
CA GLY A 49 11.32 7.37 -0.46
C GLY A 49 10.52 6.17 -0.94
N THR A 50 11.20 5.03 -0.98
CA THR A 50 10.67 3.71 -1.33
C THR A 50 11.11 2.66 -0.29
N PRO A 51 10.29 1.65 0.03
CA PRO A 51 10.71 0.58 0.93
C PRO A 51 11.55 -0.46 0.19
N GLU A 52 12.32 -1.26 0.92
CA GLU A 52 12.97 -2.44 0.34
C GLU A 52 11.91 -3.45 -0.16
N PRO A 53 11.89 -3.86 -1.45
CA PRO A 53 10.85 -4.72 -2.01
C PRO A 53 10.64 -6.05 -1.26
N ALA A 54 11.73 -6.66 -0.79
CA ALA A 54 11.68 -7.90 -0.03
C ALA A 54 10.98 -7.72 1.32
N ALA A 55 11.23 -6.59 2.00
CA ALA A 55 10.77 -6.33 3.36
C ALA A 55 9.24 -6.14 3.46
N VAL A 56 8.60 -5.62 2.41
CA VAL A 56 7.17 -5.25 2.46
C VAL A 56 6.25 -6.19 1.72
N GLY A 57 6.77 -7.01 0.82
CA GLY A 57 5.84 -7.64 -0.12
C GLY A 57 5.09 -8.84 0.42
N ASP A 58 5.50 -9.50 1.51
CA ASP A 58 4.62 -10.49 2.16
C ASP A 58 3.36 -9.80 2.70
N ALA A 59 3.50 -8.58 3.25
CA ALA A 59 2.35 -7.76 3.64
C ALA A 59 1.52 -7.32 2.42
N LEU A 60 2.17 -6.95 1.31
CA LEU A 60 1.45 -6.58 0.09
C LEU A 60 0.76 -7.76 -0.58
N ASP A 61 1.31 -8.96 -0.51
CA ASP A 61 0.70 -10.20 -0.99
C ASP A 61 -0.59 -10.49 -0.20
N LEU A 62 -0.55 -10.33 1.13
CA LEU A 62 -1.74 -10.45 1.99
C LEU A 62 -2.80 -9.40 1.67
N LEU A 63 -2.39 -8.14 1.47
CA LEU A 63 -3.32 -7.06 1.10
C LEU A 63 -3.93 -7.27 -0.29
N ALA A 64 -3.13 -7.70 -1.26
CA ALA A 64 -3.62 -8.04 -2.59
C ALA A 64 -4.61 -9.20 -2.55
N ARG A 65 -4.32 -10.24 -1.74
CA ARG A 65 -5.25 -11.35 -1.53
C ARG A 65 -6.55 -10.89 -0.90
N ALA A 66 -6.48 -10.04 0.14
CA ALA A 66 -7.66 -9.47 0.78
C ALA A 66 -8.56 -8.73 -0.22
N VAL A 67 -7.98 -7.93 -1.13
CA VAL A 67 -8.74 -7.25 -2.18
C VAL A 67 -9.39 -8.25 -3.14
N GLN A 68 -8.67 -9.30 -3.55
CA GLN A 68 -9.23 -10.34 -4.42
C GLN A 68 -10.37 -11.13 -3.75
N ASP A 69 -10.30 -11.31 -2.44
CA ASP A 69 -11.34 -11.94 -1.63
C ASP A 69 -12.52 -10.98 -1.32
N GLY A 70 -12.53 -9.78 -1.92
CA GLY A 70 -13.62 -8.81 -1.83
C GLY A 70 -13.55 -7.86 -0.64
N ARG A 71 -12.45 -7.86 0.13
CA ARG A 71 -12.25 -6.92 1.26
C ARG A 71 -11.85 -5.54 0.75
N SER A 72 -12.28 -4.50 1.45
CA SER A 72 -11.93 -3.11 1.14
C SER A 72 -10.72 -2.63 1.94
N VAL A 73 -9.72 -2.11 1.23
CA VAL A 73 -8.45 -1.64 1.81
C VAL A 73 -8.31 -0.13 1.59
N ALA A 74 -8.18 0.63 2.68
CA ALA A 74 -7.85 2.05 2.65
C ALA A 74 -6.36 2.25 2.97
N ILE A 75 -5.64 2.99 2.13
CA ILE A 75 -4.20 3.24 2.30
C ILE A 75 -3.96 4.75 2.39
N HIS A 76 -3.20 5.19 3.39
CA HIS A 76 -2.82 6.59 3.53
C HIS A 76 -1.32 6.78 3.81
N CYS A 77 -0.84 7.98 3.50
CA CYS A 77 0.44 8.50 3.97
C CYS A 77 0.18 9.88 4.60
N ARG A 78 0.97 10.90 4.27
CA ARG A 78 0.74 12.29 4.66
C ARG A 78 -0.18 13.02 3.69
N ALA A 79 0.24 13.14 2.43
CA ALA A 79 -0.47 13.93 1.41
C ALA A 79 -1.35 13.10 0.47
N GLY A 80 -1.20 11.77 0.46
CA GLY A 80 -1.94 10.91 -0.46
C GLY A 80 -1.42 10.91 -1.91
N VAL A 81 -0.20 11.39 -2.17
CA VAL A 81 0.34 11.63 -3.53
C VAL A 81 1.50 10.71 -3.91
N GLY A 82 2.45 10.41 -3.02
CA GLY A 82 3.56 9.48 -3.34
C GLY A 82 3.39 8.07 -2.79
N ARG A 83 3.67 7.91 -1.49
CA ARG A 83 3.77 6.60 -0.80
C ARG A 83 2.49 5.76 -0.91
N SER A 84 1.32 6.35 -0.65
CA SER A 84 0.06 5.60 -0.69
C SER A 84 -0.34 5.13 -2.10
N PRO A 85 -0.34 5.96 -3.17
CA PRO A 85 -0.65 5.46 -4.51
C PRO A 85 0.42 4.48 -5.04
N MET A 86 1.68 4.58 -4.62
CA MET A 86 2.69 3.57 -4.92
C MET A 86 2.33 2.19 -4.36
N LEU A 87 1.87 2.11 -3.11
CA LEU A 87 1.39 0.85 -2.53
C LEU A 87 0.11 0.33 -3.22
N VAL A 88 -0.81 1.22 -3.59
CA VAL A 88 -2.01 0.84 -4.37
C VAL A 88 -1.61 0.25 -5.73
N ALA A 89 -0.68 0.88 -6.45
CA ALA A 89 -0.19 0.37 -7.73
C ALA A 89 0.45 -1.01 -7.59
N ALA A 90 1.24 -1.25 -6.53
CA ALA A 90 1.81 -2.57 -6.26
C ALA A 90 0.75 -3.63 -5.94
N ILE A 91 -0.28 -3.31 -5.16
CA ILE A 91 -1.39 -4.23 -4.88
C ILE A 91 -2.17 -4.58 -6.15
N LEU A 92 -2.45 -3.59 -7.00
CA LEU A 92 -3.07 -3.83 -8.30
C LEU A 92 -2.20 -4.72 -9.18
N ALA A 93 -0.88 -4.52 -9.16
CA ALA A 93 0.04 -5.32 -9.94
C ALA A 93 0.12 -6.78 -9.47
N LEU A 94 0.14 -7.01 -8.15
CA LEU A 94 0.00 -8.35 -7.55
C LEU A 94 -1.34 -9.00 -7.90
N GLY A 95 -2.39 -8.21 -8.10
CA GLY A 95 -3.68 -8.64 -8.62
C GLY A 95 -3.70 -8.97 -10.12
N GLY A 96 -2.54 -9.02 -10.79
CA GLY A 96 -2.41 -9.40 -12.20
C GLY A 96 -2.45 -8.25 -13.20
N ARG A 97 -2.34 -7.00 -12.74
CA ARG A 97 -2.21 -5.85 -13.65
C ARG A 97 -0.75 -5.60 -13.98
N GLU A 98 -0.46 -5.27 -15.23
CA GLU A 98 0.86 -4.75 -15.58
C GLU A 98 1.14 -3.44 -14.82
N PRO A 99 2.37 -3.20 -14.32
CA PRO A 99 2.70 -2.01 -13.52
C PRO A 99 2.26 -0.68 -14.15
N ASP A 100 2.45 -0.52 -15.46
CA ASP A 100 2.03 0.70 -16.18
C ASP A 100 0.50 0.84 -16.21
N ALA A 101 -0.21 -0.26 -16.41
CA ALA A 101 -1.67 -0.28 -16.37
C ALA A 101 -2.21 -0.01 -14.96
N ALA A 102 -1.51 -0.49 -13.92
CA ALA A 102 -1.83 -0.17 -12.53
C ALA A 102 -1.69 1.33 -12.26
N TRP A 103 -0.59 1.95 -12.71
CA TRP A 103 -0.41 3.40 -12.60
C TRP A 103 -1.49 4.20 -13.33
N GLN A 104 -1.87 3.80 -14.54
CA GLN A 104 -2.95 4.45 -15.29
C GLN A 104 -4.27 4.43 -14.52
N LEU A 105 -4.62 3.31 -13.88
CA LEU A 105 -5.81 3.23 -13.04
C LEU A 105 -5.74 4.15 -11.83
N VAL A 106 -4.59 4.18 -11.15
CA VAL A 106 -4.41 5.02 -9.96
C VAL A 106 -4.53 6.50 -10.32
N VAL A 107 -3.90 6.94 -11.43
CA VAL A 107 -4.01 8.32 -11.93
C VAL A 107 -5.45 8.65 -12.30
N ALA A 108 -6.13 7.77 -13.05
CA ALA A 108 -7.52 7.97 -13.44
C ALA A 108 -8.46 8.10 -12.23
N ALA A 109 -8.25 7.28 -11.20
CA ALA A 109 -9.05 7.33 -9.96
C ALA A 109 -8.75 8.58 -9.10
N ARG A 110 -7.52 9.08 -9.12
CA ARG A 110 -7.11 10.27 -8.36
C ARG A 110 -7.52 11.57 -9.05
N GLY A 111 -7.52 11.61 -10.37
CA GLY A 111 -7.79 12.81 -11.15
C GLY A 111 -6.63 13.81 -11.19
N TYR A 112 -5.45 13.43 -10.69
CA TYR A 112 -4.23 14.25 -10.72
C TYR A 112 -2.97 13.37 -10.84
N PRO A 113 -1.82 13.93 -11.27
CA PRO A 113 -0.59 13.17 -11.44
C PRO A 113 -0.07 12.58 -10.13
N VAL A 114 0.27 11.29 -10.17
CA VAL A 114 0.93 10.52 -9.11
C VAL A 114 1.90 9.51 -9.75
N PRO A 115 2.95 9.06 -9.05
CA PRO A 115 3.36 9.44 -7.68
C PRO A 115 4.19 10.73 -7.61
N ASP A 116 4.76 11.03 -6.43
CA ASP A 116 5.58 12.24 -6.17
C ASP A 116 6.85 12.30 -7.04
N ASN A 117 7.45 11.14 -7.36
CA ASN A 117 8.70 11.07 -8.11
C ASN A 117 8.85 9.78 -8.94
N ASP A 118 9.80 9.79 -9.87
CA ASP A 118 10.07 8.65 -10.76
C ASP A 118 10.69 7.45 -10.05
N GLU A 119 11.28 7.63 -8.87
CA GLU A 119 11.80 6.52 -8.07
C GLU A 119 10.63 5.65 -7.57
N GLN A 120 9.60 6.27 -7.00
CA GLN A 120 8.39 5.57 -6.57
C GLN A 120 7.65 4.92 -7.73
N ARG A 121 7.65 5.54 -8.92
CA ARG A 121 7.07 4.93 -10.13
C ARG A 121 7.81 3.65 -10.50
N ARG A 122 9.13 3.72 -10.63
CA ARG A 122 10.00 2.59 -11.03
C ARG A 122 10.02 1.48 -9.97
N TRP A 123 9.83 1.83 -8.71
CA TRP A 123 9.78 0.86 -7.61
C TRP A 123 8.72 -0.23 -7.82
N VAL A 124 7.54 0.10 -8.37
CA VAL A 124 6.48 -0.90 -8.60
C VAL A 124 6.95 -1.99 -9.57
N THR A 125 7.67 -1.61 -10.64
CA THR A 125 8.23 -2.57 -11.60
C THR A 125 9.33 -3.42 -10.97
N ALA A 126 10.25 -2.79 -10.22
CA ALA A 126 11.30 -3.50 -9.50
C ALA A 126 10.71 -4.49 -8.47
N PHE A 127 9.69 -4.06 -7.74
CA PHE A 127 8.96 -4.88 -6.79
C PHE A 127 8.37 -6.14 -7.43
N MET A 128 7.69 -6.01 -8.57
CA MET A 128 7.13 -7.16 -9.28
C MET A 128 8.21 -8.13 -9.78
N ALA A 129 9.36 -7.61 -10.22
CA ALA A 129 10.50 -8.46 -10.59
C ALA A 129 11.02 -9.27 -9.38
N THR A 130 11.25 -8.62 -8.24
CA THR A 130 11.67 -9.27 -6.99
C THR A 130 10.66 -10.32 -6.52
N ARG A 131 9.35 -10.03 -6.63
CA ARG A 131 8.29 -10.99 -6.26
C ARG A 131 8.30 -12.21 -7.18
N ALA A 132 8.43 -12.00 -8.48
CA ALA A 132 8.51 -13.11 -9.45
C ALA A 132 9.73 -14.01 -9.20
N GLU A 133 10.89 -13.43 -8.86
CA GLU A 133 12.09 -14.20 -8.48
C GLU A 133 11.88 -14.99 -7.19
N SER A 134 11.31 -14.36 -6.16
CA SER A 134 11.04 -15.01 -4.87
C SER A 134 10.09 -16.20 -5.01
N LEU A 135 9.04 -16.07 -5.83
CA LEU A 135 8.09 -17.14 -6.11
C LEU A 135 8.72 -18.30 -6.91
N ARG A 136 9.59 -17.98 -7.88
CA ARG A 136 10.36 -19.01 -8.61
C ARG A 136 11.32 -19.77 -7.69
N GLY A 137 11.99 -19.07 -6.78
CA GLY A 137 12.90 -19.69 -5.80
C GLY A 137 12.19 -20.60 -4.79
N ARG A 138 10.95 -20.26 -4.39
CA ARG A 138 10.11 -21.10 -3.52
C ARG A 138 9.54 -22.35 -4.23
N ALA A 139 9.48 -22.33 -5.56
CA ALA A 139 8.97 -23.43 -6.38
C ALA A 139 10.07 -24.39 -6.89
N ALA A 140 11.34 -24.09 -6.61
CA ALA A 140 12.45 -25.00 -6.90
C ALA A 140 12.46 -26.17 -5.86
N PRO A 141 12.65 -27.42 -6.30
CA PRO A 141 12.54 -28.62 -5.47
C PRO A 141 13.64 -28.74 -4.41
#